data_AF-A0A444K3Y6-F1
#
_entry.id   AF-A0A444K3Y6-F1
#
_cell.length_a   1.000
_cell.length_b   1.000
_cell.length_c   1.000
_cell.angle_alpha   90.00
_cell.angle_beta   90.00
_cell.angle_gamma   90.00
#
_symmetry.space_group_name_H-M   'P 1'
#
loop_
_entity.id
_entity.type
_entity.pdbx_description
1 polymer ?
#
loop_
_entity_poly.entity_id
_entity_poly.type
_entity_poly.pdbx_seq_one_letter_code
_entity_poly.pdbx_strand_id
1 'polypeptide(L)' 'MPSGKRKVLITGAGGALGSLLVRAFRDRYQLRVATRERRDDDLFEGLEAHYASLADLETMEVLCRGIDTVVHLGGRSIED' A
#
# COMPACT_ATOMS: atom_id res chain seq x y z
N MET A 1 -3.93 21.96 -11.34
CA MET A 1 -3.77 20.64 -10.68
C MET A 1 -3.82 20.86 -9.18
N PRO A 2 -4.41 19.97 -8.37
CA PRO A 2 -4.56 20.20 -6.93
C PRO A 2 -3.18 20.43 -6.25
N SER A 3 -3.15 21.30 -5.25
CA SER A 3 -1.93 21.86 -4.62
C SER A 3 -1.28 20.96 -3.55
N GLY A 4 -1.66 19.68 -3.46
CA GLY A 4 -1.14 18.72 -2.47
C GLY A 4 -0.48 17.48 -3.10
N LYS A 5 0.34 16.75 -2.32
CA LYS A 5 0.87 15.44 -2.75
C LYS A 5 -0.30 14.49 -3.04
N ARG A 6 -0.27 13.81 -4.19
CA ARG A 6 -1.27 12.78 -4.53
C ARG A 6 -1.28 11.67 -3.49
N LYS A 7 -2.48 11.21 -3.12
CA LYS A 7 -2.72 10.10 -2.21
C LYS A 7 -2.72 8.78 -2.98
N VAL A 8 -1.79 7.90 -2.67
CA VAL A 8 -1.59 6.64 -3.40
C VAL A 8 -1.73 5.46 -2.46
N LEU A 9 -2.60 4.52 -2.81
CA LEU A 9 -2.70 3.23 -2.14
C LEU A 9 -1.82 2.21 -2.86
N ILE A 10 -0.87 1.59 -2.16
CA ILE A 10 -0.09 0.46 -2.66
C ILE A 10 -0.60 -0.81 -1.97
N THR A 11 -1.24 -1.72 -2.71
CA THR A 11 -1.54 -3.07 -2.19
C THR A 11 -0.39 -4.03 -2.48
N GLY A 12 -0.26 -5.11 -1.69
CA GLY A 12 0.91 -5.99 -1.78
C GLY A 12 2.21 -5.27 -1.39
N ALA A 13 2.11 -4.23 -0.56
CA ALA A 13 3.23 -3.34 -0.24
C ALA A 13 4.40 -4.04 0.49
N GLY A 14 4.12 -5.18 1.15
CA GLY A 14 5.14 -5.99 1.81
C GLY A 14 5.91 -6.94 0.88
N GLY A 15 5.48 -7.10 -0.37
CA GLY A 15 6.14 -7.98 -1.35
C GLY A 15 7.41 -7.35 -1.94
N ALA A 16 8.12 -8.13 -2.77
CA ALA A 16 9.36 -7.70 -3.42
C ALA A 16 9.21 -6.39 -4.21
N LEU A 17 8.22 -6.31 -5.10
CA LEU A 17 7.98 -5.10 -5.88
C LEU A 17 7.31 -3.99 -5.03
N GLY A 18 6.40 -4.35 -4.13
CA GLY A 18 5.72 -3.39 -3.27
C GLY A 18 6.69 -2.60 -2.39
N SER A 19 7.64 -3.29 -1.76
CA SER A 19 8.63 -2.67 -0.88
C SER A 19 9.58 -1.73 -1.64
N LEU A 20 9.95 -2.08 -2.87
CA LEU A 20 10.73 -1.21 -3.75
C LEU A 20 9.98 0.09 -4.06
N LEU A 21 8.69 0.00 -4.42
CA LEU A 21 7.89 1.18 -4.74
C LEU A 21 7.66 2.07 -3.53
N VAL A 22 7.43 1.49 -2.35
CA VAL A 22 7.30 2.25 -1.09
C VAL A 22 8.55 3.08 -0.83
N ARG A 23 9.74 2.47 -0.91
CA ARG A 23 11.03 3.19 -0.73
C ARG A 23 11.21 4.30 -1.76
N ALA A 24 10.94 4.01 -3.03
CA ALA A 24 11.15 4.96 -4.12
C ALA A 24 10.20 6.17 -4.09
N PHE A 25 9.00 6.01 -3.51
CA PHE A 25 7.93 6.98 -3.67
C PHE A 25 7.43 7.64 -2.38
N ARG A 26 7.87 7.20 -1.19
CA ARG A 26 7.43 7.77 0.10
C ARG A 26 7.64 9.28 0.23
N ASP A 27 8.66 9.84 -0.43
CA ASP A 27 8.92 11.28 -0.39
C ASP A 27 8.14 12.07 -1.44
N ARG A 28 7.63 11.40 -2.48
CA ARG A 28 6.94 12.04 -3.61
C ARG A 28 5.42 12.06 -3.45
N TYR A 29 4.85 11.04 -2.79
CA TYR A 29 3.41 10.87 -2.64
C TYR A 29 3.01 10.69 -1.18
N GLN A 30 1.74 10.94 -0.86
CA GLN A 30 1.17 10.54 0.41
C GLN A 30 0.75 9.07 0.30
N LEU A 31 1.58 8.16 0.83
CA LEU A 31 1.36 6.72 0.69
C LEU A 31 0.47 6.17 1.80
N ARG A 32 -0.55 5.40 1.39
CA ARG A 32 -1.23 4.39 2.19
C ARG A 32 -0.77 3.02 1.69
N VAL A 33 -0.45 2.10 2.60
CA VAL A 33 0.09 0.79 2.23
C VAL A 33 -0.77 -0.32 2.81
N ALA A 34 -1.02 -1.35 2.00
CA ALA A 34 -1.77 -2.53 2.40
C ALA A 34 -0.98 -3.80 2.10
N THR A 35 -0.86 -4.67 3.11
CA THR A 35 -0.22 -5.99 2.98
C THR A 35 -0.94 -6.98 3.89
N ARG A 36 -0.78 -8.29 3.66
CA ARG A 36 -1.42 -9.31 4.50
C ARG A 36 -0.73 -9.43 5.85
N GLU A 37 0.59 -9.43 5.85
CA GLU A 37 1.43 -9.74 7.01
C GLU A 37 2.11 -8.50 7.57
N ARG A 38 2.33 -8.51 8.90
CA ARG A 38 3.19 -7.53 9.55
C ARG A 38 4.64 -7.72 9.12
N ARG A 39 5.38 -6.63 9.15
CA ARG A 39 6.83 -6.64 8.92
C ARG A 39 7.54 -6.29 10.21
N ASP A 40 8.72 -6.87 10.39
CA ASP A 40 9.60 -6.58 11.54
C ASP A 40 10.60 -5.44 11.24
N ASP A 41 10.56 -4.86 10.04
CA ASP A 41 11.40 -3.73 9.63
C ASP A 41 10.66 -2.38 9.68
N ASP A 42 11.39 -1.29 9.46
CA ASP A 42 10.94 0.10 9.51
C ASP A 42 10.33 0.61 8.19
N LEU A 43 10.08 -0.28 7.22
CA LEU A 43 9.68 0.09 5.86
C LEU A 43 8.42 0.97 5.84
N PHE A 44 7.50 0.72 6.76
CA PHE A 44 6.22 1.44 6.88
C PHE A 44 6.19 2.48 7.99
N GLU A 45 7.32 2.77 8.64
CA GLU A 45 7.38 3.79 9.69
C GLU A 45 6.95 5.16 9.15
N GLY A 46 6.01 5.79 9.84
CA GLY A 46 5.42 7.06 9.44
C GLY A 46 4.43 6.99 8.27
N LEU A 47 4.09 5.79 7.77
CA LEU A 47 3.07 5.58 6.74
C LEU A 47 1.75 5.09 7.34
N GLU A 48 0.66 5.31 6.61
CA GLU A 48 -0.63 4.72 6.96
C GLU A 48 -0.67 3.24 6.49
N ALA A 49 -0.26 2.33 7.38
CA ALA A 49 -0.14 0.90 7.07
C ALA A 49 -1.33 0.08 7.56
N HIS A 50 -1.87 -0.75 6.66
CA HIS A 50 -3.01 -1.63 6.91
C HIS A 50 -2.66 -3.09 6.65
N TYR A 51 -3.02 -3.95 7.61
CA TYR A 51 -2.76 -5.39 7.56
C TYR A 51 -4.07 -6.14 7.32
N ALA A 52 -4.35 -6.46 6.06
CA ALA A 52 -5.65 -6.98 5.66
C ALA A 52 -5.54 -7.94 4.47
N SER A 53 -6.53 -8.82 4.38
CA SER A 53 -6.74 -9.62 3.17
C SER A 53 -7.38 -8.77 2.08
N LEU A 54 -6.90 -8.89 0.84
CA LEU A 54 -7.55 -8.29 -0.33
C LEU A 54 -8.94 -8.88 -0.61
N ALA A 55 -9.25 -10.05 -0.04
CA ALA A 55 -10.56 -10.68 -0.18
C ALA A 55 -11.63 -10.06 0.74
N ASP A 56 -11.24 -9.18 1.67
CA ASP A 56 -12.16 -8.42 2.51
C ASP A 56 -12.59 -7.14 1.79
N LEU A 57 -13.76 -7.21 1.14
CA LEU A 57 -14.31 -6.11 0.36
C LEU A 57 -14.54 -4.84 1.20
N GLU A 58 -15.12 -4.98 2.39
CA GLU A 58 -15.46 -3.84 3.25
C GLU A 58 -14.18 -3.09 3.65
N THR A 59 -13.14 -3.83 4.03
CA THR A 59 -11.84 -3.24 4.31
C THR A 59 -11.27 -2.55 3.07
N MET A 60 -11.32 -3.17 1.88
CA MET A 60 -10.80 -2.56 0.65
C MET A 60 -11.55 -1.27 0.26
N GLU A 61 -12.86 -1.22 0.46
CA GLU A 61 -13.66 -0.01 0.25
C GLU A 61 -13.19 1.12 1.16
N VAL A 62 -12.94 0.85 2.45
CA VAL A 62 -12.39 1.82 3.40
C VAL A 62 -11.01 2.31 2.95
N LEU A 63 -10.13 1.39 2.53
CA LEU A 63 -8.78 1.75 2.09
C LEU A 63 -8.77 2.61 0.83
N CYS A 64 -9.73 2.43 -0.07
CA CYS A 64 -9.85 3.20 -1.31
C CYS A 64 -10.43 4.62 -1.09
N ARG A 65 -11.11 4.89 0.03
CA ARG A 65 -11.73 6.21 0.27
C ARG A 65 -10.68 7.32 0.30
N GLY A 66 -10.88 8.31 -0.56
CA GLY A 66 -10.03 9.51 -0.65
C GLY A 66 -8.66 9.27 -1.26
N ILE A 67 -8.44 8.12 -1.90
CA ILE A 67 -7.23 7.80 -2.66
C ILE A 67 -7.38 8.31 -4.10
N ASP A 68 -6.34 8.95 -4.63
CA ASP A 68 -6.32 9.41 -6.02
C ASP A 68 -5.89 8.30 -6.99
N THR A 69 -5.07 7.36 -6.52
CA THR A 69 -4.49 6.30 -7.37
C THR A 69 -4.23 5.02 -6.59
N VAL A 70 -4.55 3.88 -7.18
CA VAL A 70 -4.25 2.55 -6.64
C VAL A 70 -3.14 1.90 -7.47
N VAL A 71 -2.09 1.45 -6.80
CA VAL A 71 -1.06 0.57 -7.35
C VAL A 71 -1.32 -0.81 -6.76
N HIS A 72 -1.82 -1.73 -7.59
CA HIS A 72 -2.23 -3.05 -7.14
C HIS A 72 -1.14 -4.09 -7.39
N LEU A 73 -0.50 -4.59 -6.32
CA LEU A 73 0.51 -5.66 -6.37
C LEU A 73 0.07 -6.89 -5.55
N GLY A 74 -1.24 -7.14 -5.53
CA GLY A 74 -1.89 -8.24 -4.80
C GLY A 74 -1.84 -9.60 -5.49
N GLY A 75 -0.65 -10.04 -5.92
CA GLY A 75 -0.50 -11.34 -6.57
C GLY A 75 -0.69 -12.53 -5.62
N ARG A 76 -1.03 -13.70 -6.17
CA ARG A 76 -0.81 -14.97 -5.47
C ARG A 76 0.65 -15.35 -5.63
N SER A 77 1.30 -15.73 -4.54
CA SER A 77 2.62 -16.34 -4.64
C SER A 77 2.49 -17.63 -5.45
N ILE A 78 3.48 -17.91 -6.30
CA ILE A 78 3.58 -19.20 -6.99
C ILE A 78 4.20 -20.28 -6.11
N GLU A 79 4.75 -19.88 -4.95
CA GLU A 79 5.43 -20.74 -3.98
C GLU A 79 4.49 -21.18 -2.84
N ASP A 80 3.23 -20.74 -2.88
CA ASP A 80 2.17 -21.02 -1.88
C ASP A 80 1.08 -21.94 -2.47
#